data_AF-A0A938M8V2-F1
#
_entry.id   AF-A0A938M8V2-F1
#
_cell.length_a   1.000
_cell.length_b   1.000
_cell.length_c   1.000
_cell.angle_alpha   90.00
_cell.angle_beta   90.00
_cell.angle_gamma   90.00
#
_symmetry.space_group_name_H-M   'P 1'
#
loop_
_entity.id
_entity.type
_entity.pdbx_description
1 polymer ?
#
loop_
_entity_poly.entity_id
_entity_poly.type
_entity_poly.pdbx_seq_one_letter_code
_entity_poly.pdbx_strand_id
1 'polypeptide(L)' 'MAREVLERSSLNSLLKVVSHLVKLPKRRMWLDYDTDADVVYLHFQEKPGSTHSEMLDNGIIMDYRGSRLVGLTILEASQR' A
#
# COMPACT_ATOMS: atom_id res chain seq x y z
N MET A 1 -20.81 -10.18 18.82
CA MET A 1 -19.68 -9.79 17.95
C MET A 1 -19.28 -8.39 18.36
N ALA A 2 -18.01 -8.16 18.68
CA ALA A 2 -17.52 -6.83 19.06
C ALA A 2 -17.65 -5.90 17.85
N ARG A 3 -18.21 -4.71 18.06
CA ARG A 3 -18.23 -3.66 17.04
C ARG A 3 -16.84 -3.04 17.04
N GLU A 4 -16.11 -3.21 15.95
CA GLU A 4 -14.87 -2.49 15.76
C GLU A 4 -15.21 -1.00 15.58
N VAL A 5 -14.79 -0.16 16.52
CA VAL A 5 -15.06 1.27 16.49
C VAL A 5 -13.77 1.97 16.10
N LEU A 6 -13.80 2.67 14.97
CA LEU A 6 -12.68 3.50 14.56
C LEU A 6 -12.63 4.76 15.44
N GLU A 7 -11.53 4.95 16.15
CA GLU A 7 -11.28 6.14 16.95
C GLU A 7 -11.30 7.41 16.09
N ARG A 8 -11.76 8.54 16.66
CA ARG A 8 -11.88 9.82 15.93
C ARG A 8 -10.54 10.31 15.38
N SER A 9 -9.45 10.08 16.11
CA SER A 9 -8.08 10.41 15.67
C SER A 9 -7.66 9.60 14.44
N SER A 10 -7.96 8.31 14.43
CA SER A 10 -7.69 7.41 13.30
C SER A 10 -8.52 7.79 12.07
N LEU A 11 -9.79 8.15 12.26
CA LEU A 11 -10.64 8.67 11.17
C LEU A 11 -10.05 9.95 10.55
N ASN A 12 -9.63 10.91 11.38
CA ASN A 12 -9.03 12.15 10.88
C ASN A 12 -7.72 11.88 10.10
N SER A 13 -6.93 10.90 10.56
CA SER A 13 -5.70 10.49 9.87
C SER A 13 -6.00 9.86 8.52
N LEU A 14 -7.00 8.97 8.46
CA LEU A 14 -7.46 8.37 7.21
C LEU A 14 -7.95 9.42 6.21
N LEU A 15 -8.74 10.40 6.66
CA LEU A 15 -9.25 11.47 5.78
C LEU A 15 -8.14 12.31 5.15
N LYS A 16 -7.03 12.54 5.87
CA LYS A 16 -5.84 13.19 5.29
C LYS A 16 -5.27 12.34 4.16
N VAL A 17 -5.09 11.04 4.38
CA VAL A 17 -4.56 10.10 3.38
C VAL A 17 -5.47 10.05 2.15
N VAL A 18 -6.79 9.98 2.32
CA VAL A 18 -7.77 9.94 1.21
C VAL A 18 -7.57 11.10 0.24
N SER A 19 -7.28 12.31 0.72
CA SER A 19 -7.03 13.48 -0.13
C SER A 19 -5.81 13.34 -1.05
N HIS A 20 -4.84 12.52 -0.65
CA HIS A 20 -3.68 12.15 -1.46
C HIS A 20 -4.01 10.99 -2.41
N LEU A 21 -4.77 9.99 -1.94
CA LEU A 21 -5.16 8.84 -2.75
C LEU A 21 -5.97 9.25 -4.00
N VAL A 22 -6.89 10.20 -3.87
CA VAL A 22 -7.72 10.67 -5.00
C VAL A 22 -6.93 11.40 -6.09
N LYS A 23 -5.70 11.84 -5.79
CA LYS A 23 -4.80 12.50 -6.76
C LYS A 23 -3.97 11.50 -7.56
N LEU A 24 -3.96 10.23 -7.16
CA LEU A 24 -3.20 9.19 -7.85
C LEU A 24 -3.90 8.82 -9.17
N PRO A 25 -3.13 8.47 -10.22
CA PRO A 25 -3.70 8.03 -11.50
C PRO A 25 -4.37 6.64 -11.41
N LYS A 26 -4.09 5.87 -10.35
CA LYS A 26 -4.65 4.53 -10.11
C LYS A 26 -5.90 4.64 -9.24
N ARG A 27 -7.04 4.16 -9.76
CA ARG A 27 -8.36 4.29 -9.11
C ARG A 27 -8.76 3.11 -8.22
N ARG A 28 -8.07 1.98 -8.34
CA ARG A 28 -8.29 0.78 -7.52
C ARG A 28 -6.96 0.29 -7.02
N MET A 29 -6.90 0.07 -5.72
CA MET A 29 -5.72 -0.40 -5.03
C MET A 29 -6.15 -1.35 -3.91
N TRP A 30 -5.30 -2.31 -3.61
CA TRP A 30 -5.45 -3.23 -2.50
C TRP A 30 -4.26 -3.01 -1.58
N LEU A 31 -4.51 -2.89 -0.28
CA LEU A 31 -3.49 -2.64 0.72
C LEU A 31 -3.61 -3.72 1.78
N ASP A 32 -2.50 -4.42 1.99
CA ASP A 32 -2.39 -5.48 3.00
C ASP A 32 -1.17 -5.15 3.87
N TYR A 33 -1.40 -4.99 5.18
CA TYR A 33 -0.32 -4.77 6.14
C TYR A 33 -0.02 -6.08 6.86
N ASP A 34 1.19 -6.60 6.65
CA ASP A 34 1.74 -7.73 7.38
C ASP A 34 2.47 -7.20 8.62
N THR A 35 1.82 -7.37 9.77
CA THR A 35 2.35 -6.91 11.07
C THR A 35 3.55 -7.71 11.54
N ASP A 36 3.71 -8.96 11.11
CA ASP A 36 4.80 -9.82 11.55
C ASP A 36 6.10 -9.43 10.83
N ALA A 37 5.98 -9.02 9.56
CA ALA A 37 7.11 -8.57 8.74
C ALA A 37 7.35 -7.04 8.80
N ASP A 38 6.43 -6.25 9.34
CA ASP A 38 6.39 -4.78 9.22
C ASP A 38 6.44 -4.31 7.75
N VAL A 39 5.56 -4.90 6.93
CA VAL A 39 5.52 -4.67 5.47
C VAL A 39 4.12 -4.31 5.01
N VAL A 40 4.01 -3.25 4.20
CA VAL A 40 2.77 -2.95 3.47
C VAL A 40 2.91 -3.37 2.01
N TYR A 41 2.01 -4.23 1.56
CA TYR A 41 1.81 -4.56 0.16
C TYR A 41 0.73 -3.65 -0.43
N LEU A 42 1.06 -2.93 -1.51
CA LEU A 42 0.12 -2.13 -2.27
C LEU A 42 0.01 -2.69 -3.69
N HIS A 43 -1.13 -3.25 -4.04
CA HIS A 43 -1.37 -3.78 -5.38
C HIS A 43 -2.28 -2.84 -6.17
N PHE A 44 -2.01 -2.67 -7.47
CA PHE A 44 -2.84 -1.89 -8.40
C PHE A 44 -3.74 -2.76 -9.29
N GLN A 45 -3.79 -4.07 -9.01
CA GLN A 45 -4.59 -5.06 -9.72
C GLN A 45 -5.15 -6.08 -8.73
N GLU A 46 -6.35 -6.57 -9.01
CA GLU A 46 -7.07 -7.52 -8.16
C GLU A 46 -6.35 -8.86 -8.01
N LYS A 47 -5.68 -9.30 -9.08
CA LYS A 47 -4.79 -10.46 -9.06
C LYS A 47 -3.35 -9.97 -9.23
N PRO A 48 -2.58 -9.88 -8.14
CA PRO A 48 -1.19 -9.47 -8.23
C PRO A 48 -0.40 -10.47 -9.09
N GLY A 49 0.57 -9.96 -9.84
CA GLY A 49 1.49 -10.78 -10.62
C GLY A 49 2.48 -9.90 -11.37
N SER A 50 3.71 -9.88 -10.88
CA SER A 50 4.86 -9.24 -11.50
C SER A 50 5.64 -10.22 -12.35
N THR A 51 6.39 -9.69 -13.30
CA THR A 51 7.43 -10.39 -14.06
C THR A 51 8.81 -10.14 -13.47
N HIS A 52 9.00 -8.98 -12.84
CA HIS A 52 10.24 -8.59 -12.17
C HIS A 52 9.94 -7.49 -11.15
N SER A 53 10.92 -7.21 -10.29
CA SER A 53 10.83 -6.18 -9.26
C SER A 53 12.16 -5.43 -9.15
N GLU A 54 12.09 -4.18 -8.72
CA GLU A 54 13.25 -3.32 -8.50
C GLU A 54 13.23 -2.81 -7.06
N MET A 55 14.31 -3.03 -6.30
CA MET A 55 14.45 -2.51 -4.94
C MET A 55 15.13 -1.14 -4.99
N LEU A 56 14.51 -0.15 -4.36
CA LEU A 56 15.05 1.18 -4.16
C LEU A 56 15.83 1.24 -2.83
N ASP A 57 16.80 2.15 -2.75
CA ASP A 57 17.66 2.32 -1.57
C ASP A 57 16.90 2.71 -0.29
N ASN A 58 15.66 3.18 -0.42
CA ASN A 58 14.81 3.59 0.69
C ASN A 58 13.88 2.48 1.19
N GLY A 59 14.12 1.21 0.85
CA GLY A 59 13.33 0.07 1.33
C GLY A 59 11.96 -0.07 0.66
N ILE A 60 11.81 0.49 -0.55
CA ILE A 60 10.62 0.31 -1.38
C ILE A 60 10.97 -0.64 -2.52
N ILE A 61 10.18 -1.69 -2.71
CA ILE A 61 10.29 -2.59 -3.86
C ILE A 61 9.14 -2.27 -4.82
N MET A 62 9.49 -2.01 -6.08
CA MET A 62 8.55 -1.73 -7.15
C MET A 62 8.31 -2.98 -7.99
N ASP A 63 7.06 -3.43 -8.10
CA ASP A 63 6.69 -4.63 -8.83
C ASP A 63 6.15 -4.30 -10.22
N TYR A 64 6.72 -4.90 -11.26
CA TYR A 64 6.38 -4.60 -12.65
C TYR A 64 5.90 -5.83 -13.42
N ARG A 65 4.99 -5.61 -14.37
CA ARG A 65 4.64 -6.56 -15.44
C ARG A 65 5.02 -5.94 -16.77
N GLY A 66 6.14 -6.39 -17.36
CA GLY A 66 6.78 -5.63 -18.43
C GLY A 66 7.16 -4.24 -17.93
N SER A 67 6.77 -3.18 -18.63
CA SER A 67 7.02 -1.79 -18.21
C SER A 67 5.95 -1.18 -17.28
N ARG A 68 4.91 -1.94 -16.94
CA ARG A 68 3.78 -1.43 -16.15
C ARG A 68 4.01 -1.71 -14.66
N LEU A 69 4.00 -0.66 -13.84
CA LEU A 69 3.95 -0.79 -12.38
C LEU A 69 2.63 -1.45 -11.95
N VAL A 70 2.73 -2.56 -11.23
CA VAL A 70 1.60 -3.38 -10.78
C VAL A 70 1.46 -3.46 -9.26
N GLY A 71 2.51 -3.14 -8.51
CA GLY A 71 2.45 -3.04 -7.06
C GLY A 71 3.68 -2.40 -6.45
N LEU A 72 3.62 -2.23 -5.13
CA LEU A 72 4.71 -1.80 -4.28
C LEU A 72 4.75 -2.71 -3.05
N THR A 73 5.95 -3.01 -2.58
CA THR A 73 6.19 -3.57 -1.24
C THR A 73 6.99 -2.54 -0.45
N ILE A 74 6.45 -2.08 0.67
CA ILE A 74 7.06 -1.03 1.50
C ILE A 74 7.52 -1.68 2.79
N LEU A 75 8.84 -1.76 2.95
CA LEU A 75 9.48 -2.30 4.15
C LEU A 75 9.53 -1.25 5.26
N GLU A 76 9.63 -1.71 6.50
CA GLU A 76 9.66 -0.88 7.72
C GLU A 76 8.47 0.08 7.74
N ALA A 77 7.29 -0.44 7.42
CA ALA A 77 6.10 0.38 7.15
C ALA A 77 5.69 1.22 8.36
N SER A 78 5.89 0.70 9.57
CA SER A 78 5.62 1.40 10.83
C SER A 78 6.47 2.66 11.04
N GLN A 79 7.58 2.81 10.31
CA GLN A 79 8.52 3.95 10.40
C GLN A 79 8.29 5.02 9.33
N ARG A 80 7.25 4.86 8.49
CA ARG A 80 6.94 5.77 7.37
C ARG A 80 6.05 6.95 7.74
#